data_AF-A0A845Y3U2-F1
#
_entry.id   AF-A0A845Y3U2-F1
#
_cell.length_a   1.000
_cell.length_b   1.000
_cell.length_c   1.000
_cell.angle_alpha   90.00
_cell.angle_beta   90.00
_cell.angle_gamma   90.00
#
_symmetry.space_group_name_H-M   'P 1'
#
loop_
_entity.id
_entity.type
_entity.pdbx_description
1 polymer ?
#
loop_
_entity_poly.entity_id
_entity_poly.type
_entity_poly.pdbx_seq_one_letter_code
_entity_poly.pdbx_strand_id
1 'polypeptide(L)'
;MTKSYEPEKIFLEIGFRSPESEGSLRTIELLGVPGEKLPNGECVVNQKVQRFFDDLIVRRIFYQSRQLPDCNFEYLKIWLYSTDTRDAQKEYAVPQLDSRDLEISSNNPLSKLEKIYVLDNGLKNSEYARWKKTAEQLFNPLFQKFVLPPEPPSIEANSIFNPLLKFVENVHDSLDSYSNLKRNLFFNALIIQID
;
A
#
# COMPACT_ATOMS: atom_id res chain seq x y z
N MET A 1 -9.95 -18.14 -35.38
CA MET A 1 -9.37 -17.96 -34.03
C MET A 1 -9.46 -16.49 -33.68
N THR A 2 -10.52 -16.09 -32.98
CA THR A 2 -10.65 -14.77 -32.37
C THR A 2 -9.67 -14.71 -31.21
N LYS A 3 -8.56 -13.98 -31.38
CA LYS A 3 -7.71 -13.61 -30.24
C LYS A 3 -8.60 -12.81 -29.29
N SER A 4 -8.85 -13.35 -28.10
CA SER A 4 -9.36 -12.55 -26.99
C SER A 4 -8.36 -11.43 -26.77
N TYR A 5 -8.74 -10.19 -27.10
CA TYR A 5 -7.99 -9.01 -26.70
C TYR A 5 -8.16 -8.90 -25.19
N GLU A 6 -7.23 -9.49 -24.44
CA GLU A 6 -7.05 -9.04 -23.06
C GLU A 6 -6.53 -7.62 -23.13
N PRO A 7 -7.19 -6.65 -22.46
CA PRO A 7 -6.69 -5.29 -22.41
C PRO A 7 -5.29 -5.30 -21.81
N GLU A 8 -4.35 -4.65 -22.49
CA GLU A 8 -2.99 -4.45 -22.00
C GLU A 8 -3.07 -3.80 -20.62
N LYS A 9 -2.53 -4.48 -19.61
CA LYS A 9 -2.43 -3.92 -18.26
C LYS A 9 -1.40 -2.79 -18.31
N ILE A 10 -1.75 -1.66 -17.70
CA ILE A 10 -0.93 -0.46 -17.69
C ILE A 10 -0.60 -0.16 -16.24
N PHE A 11 0.68 -0.01 -15.95
CA PHE A 11 1.18 0.39 -14.65
C PHE A 11 1.91 1.72 -14.77
N LEU A 12 1.59 2.62 -13.84
CA LEU A 12 2.06 4.00 -13.84
C LEU A 12 2.82 4.32 -12.55
N GLU A 13 3.56 5.41 -12.62
CA GLU A 13 4.19 6.08 -11.48
C GLU A 13 3.33 7.28 -11.08
N ILE A 14 3.12 7.45 -9.77
CA ILE A 14 2.44 8.63 -9.23
C ILE A 14 3.24 9.22 -8.07
N GLY A 15 3.46 10.54 -8.14
CA GLY A 15 4.15 11.29 -7.10
C GLY A 15 3.18 12.00 -6.15
N PHE A 16 3.49 11.97 -4.87
CA PHE A 16 2.77 12.67 -3.81
C PHE A 16 3.71 13.61 -3.08
N ARG A 17 3.25 14.84 -2.83
CA ARG A 17 3.96 15.83 -2.02
C ARG A 17 3.34 15.88 -0.63
N SER A 18 4.18 16.01 0.39
CA SER A 18 3.69 16.18 1.75
C SER A 18 2.79 17.42 1.82
N PRO A 19 1.57 17.31 2.37
CA PRO A 19 0.74 18.49 2.62
C PRO A 19 1.23 19.28 3.84
N GLU A 20 2.17 18.72 4.61
CA GLU A 20 2.64 19.27 5.88
C GLU A 20 3.98 20.00 5.71
N SER A 21 4.14 21.14 6.37
CA SER A 21 5.41 21.87 6.44
C SER A 21 6.40 21.23 7.41
N GLU A 22 5.90 20.51 8.41
CA GLU A 22 6.66 19.84 9.46
C GLU A 22 7.12 18.43 9.04
N GLY A 23 8.25 17.97 9.57
CA GLY A 23 8.86 16.68 9.22
C GLY A 23 9.81 16.77 8.01
N SER A 24 10.72 15.79 7.90
CA SER A 24 11.74 15.76 6.85
C SER A 24 11.17 15.24 5.52
N LEU A 25 10.23 14.31 5.57
CA LEU A 25 9.72 13.62 4.38
C LEU A 25 8.87 14.54 3.51
N ARG A 26 9.32 14.81 2.29
CA ARG A 26 8.70 15.75 1.36
C ARG A 26 7.96 15.09 0.22
N THR A 27 8.44 13.95 -0.26
CA THR A 27 7.89 13.32 -1.45
C THR A 27 7.86 11.81 -1.33
N ILE A 28 6.78 11.20 -1.81
CA ILE A 28 6.61 9.76 -1.94
C ILE A 28 6.20 9.48 -3.39
N GLU A 29 6.91 8.60 -4.06
CA GLU A 29 6.53 8.06 -5.37
C GLU A 29 6.04 6.63 -5.22
N LEU A 30 4.87 6.34 -5.81
CA LEU A 30 4.37 4.98 -5.94
C LEU A 30 4.55 4.50 -7.37
N LEU A 31 5.22 3.37 -7.53
CA LEU A 31 5.49 2.71 -8.79
C LEU A 31 4.68 1.42 -8.90
N GLY A 32 4.20 1.12 -10.11
CA GLY A 32 3.37 -0.05 -10.34
C GLY A 32 1.89 0.18 -10.04
N VAL A 33 1.40 1.43 -10.11
CA VAL A 33 -0.01 1.74 -9.86
C VAL A 33 -0.86 1.43 -11.10
N PRO A 34 -1.95 0.64 -10.99
CA PRO A 34 -2.81 0.35 -12.14
C PRO A 34 -3.38 1.63 -12.76
N GLY A 35 -3.17 1.80 -14.06
CA GLY A 35 -3.69 2.90 -14.86
C GLY A 35 -4.65 2.42 -15.95
N GLU A 36 -5.23 3.39 -16.64
CA GLU A 36 -6.12 3.18 -17.79
C GLU A 36 -5.70 4.07 -18.96
N LYS A 37 -5.85 3.54 -20.19
CA LYS A 37 -5.61 4.31 -21.41
C LYS A 37 -6.92 4.96 -21.85
N LEU A 38 -6.93 6.29 -21.86
CA LEU A 38 -8.04 7.07 -22.36
C LEU A 38 -8.16 6.98 -23.88
N PRO A 39 -9.33 7.29 -24.47
CA PRO A 39 -9.51 7.28 -25.93
C PRO A 39 -8.58 8.23 -26.69
N ASN A 40 -8.06 9.27 -26.03
CA ASN A 40 -7.06 10.19 -26.58
C ASN A 40 -5.63 9.61 -26.58
N GLY A 41 -5.42 8.40 -26.07
CA GLY A 41 -4.14 7.71 -25.96
C GLY A 41 -3.35 8.01 -24.69
N GLU A 42 -3.81 8.92 -23.84
CA GLU A 42 -3.19 9.27 -22.55
C GLU A 42 -3.39 8.14 -21.52
N CYS A 43 -2.36 7.86 -20.72
CA CYS A 43 -2.46 6.90 -19.62
C CYS A 43 -2.64 7.65 -18.31
N VAL A 44 -3.70 7.35 -17.57
CA VAL A 44 -4.03 8.04 -16.31
C VAL A 44 -4.31 7.04 -15.19
N VAL A 45 -4.07 7.45 -13.95
CA VAL A 45 -4.57 6.73 -12.77
C VAL A 45 -5.91 7.32 -12.38
N ASN A 46 -6.93 6.47 -12.26
CA ASN A 46 -8.25 6.90 -11.82
C ASN A 46 -8.19 7.55 -10.42
N GLN A 47 -8.93 8.64 -10.21
CA GLN A 47 -8.93 9.38 -8.93
C GLN A 47 -9.29 8.50 -7.72
N LYS A 48 -10.16 7.50 -7.88
CA LYS A 48 -10.50 6.55 -6.81
C LYS A 48 -9.30 5.68 -6.43
N VAL A 49 -8.53 5.22 -7.42
CA VAL A 49 -7.31 4.43 -7.21
C VAL A 49 -6.22 5.29 -6.57
N GLN A 50 -6.06 6.54 -7.04
CA GLN A 50 -5.12 7.47 -6.44
C GLN A 50 -5.44 7.76 -4.97
N ARG A 51 -6.71 8.04 -4.64
CA ARG A 51 -7.16 8.26 -3.25
C ARG A 51 -7.01 7.02 -2.38
N PHE A 52 -7.27 5.84 -2.93
CA PHE A 52 -7.06 4.57 -2.24
C PHE A 52 -5.61 4.43 -1.76
N PHE A 53 -4.64 4.66 -2.64
CA PHE A 53 -3.23 4.58 -2.28
C PHE A 53 -2.78 5.73 -1.38
N ASP A 54 -3.33 6.93 -1.58
CA ASP A 54 -3.08 8.06 -0.68
C ASP A 54 -3.49 7.74 0.76
N ASP A 55 -4.72 7.26 0.94
CA ASP A 55 -5.29 6.98 2.27
C ASP A 55 -4.64 5.77 2.96
N LEU A 56 -4.26 4.71 2.22
CA LEU A 56 -3.68 3.50 2.82
C LEU A 56 -2.18 3.60 3.07
N ILE A 57 -1.43 4.25 2.17
CA ILE A 57 0.03 4.25 2.19
C ILE A 57 0.54 5.67 2.49
N VAL A 58 0.32 6.59 1.56
CA VAL A 58 1.06 7.87 1.49
C VAL A 58 0.79 8.75 2.70
N ARG A 59 -0.48 9.07 2.97
CA ARG A 59 -0.87 9.94 4.08
C ARG A 59 -0.46 9.34 5.42
N ARG A 60 -0.49 8.00 5.54
CA ARG A 60 -0.06 7.31 6.74
C ARG A 60 1.44 7.46 6.97
N ILE A 61 2.26 7.29 5.93
CA ILE A 61 3.71 7.47 6.01
C ILE A 61 4.05 8.92 6.33
N PHE A 62 3.48 9.90 5.63
CA PHE A 62 3.73 11.32 5.95
C PHE A 62 3.39 11.64 7.40
N TYR A 63 2.20 11.27 7.86
CA TYR A 63 1.77 11.49 9.24
C TYR A 63 2.73 10.85 10.25
N GLN A 64 3.10 9.59 10.03
CA GLN A 64 3.95 8.83 10.94
C GLN A 64 5.38 9.37 10.96
N SER A 65 5.92 9.78 9.80
CA SER A 65 7.27 10.34 9.69
C SER A 65 7.47 11.57 10.57
N ARG A 66 6.45 12.44 10.68
CA ARG A 66 6.47 13.62 11.57
C ARG A 66 6.55 13.26 13.04
N GLN A 67 5.99 12.12 13.43
CA GLN A 67 5.98 11.67 14.82
C GLN A 67 7.30 11.02 15.24
N LEU A 68 8.19 10.77 14.30
CA LEU A 68 9.48 10.14 14.53
C LEU A 68 10.57 11.22 14.58
N PRO A 69 11.08 11.58 15.76
CA PRO A 69 12.02 12.69 15.91
C PRO A 69 13.35 12.46 15.17
N ASP A 70 13.74 11.20 14.98
CA ASP A 70 14.97 10.82 14.29
C ASP A 70 14.76 10.48 12.80
N CYS A 71 13.57 10.77 12.24
CA CYS A 71 13.29 10.52 10.82
C CYS A 71 13.82 11.66 9.96
N ASN A 72 14.90 11.37 9.23
CA ASN A 72 15.57 12.30 8.32
C ASN A 72 15.36 11.95 6.84
N PHE A 73 14.39 11.08 6.52
CA PHE A 73 14.08 10.70 5.14
C PHE A 73 13.41 11.88 4.44
N GLU A 74 13.89 12.32 3.29
CA GLU A 74 13.27 13.39 2.51
C GLU A 74 12.43 12.84 1.36
N TYR A 75 12.78 11.66 0.86
CA TYR A 75 12.16 11.08 -0.32
C TYR A 75 12.05 9.55 -0.25
N LEU A 76 10.90 9.03 -0.67
CA LEU A 76 10.67 7.59 -0.79
C LEU A 76 10.22 7.21 -2.21
N LYS A 77 10.77 6.12 -2.73
CA LYS A 77 10.18 5.36 -3.85
C LYS A 77 9.62 4.06 -3.32
N ILE A 78 8.38 3.75 -3.70
CA ILE A 78 7.67 2.57 -3.23
C ILE A 78 7.12 1.80 -4.43
N TRP A 79 7.56 0.57 -4.64
CA TRP A 79 7.04 -0.33 -5.66
C TRP A 79 5.93 -1.23 -5.08
N LEU A 80 4.80 -1.32 -5.78
CA LEU A 80 3.67 -2.18 -5.43
C LEU A 80 3.89 -3.62 -5.92
N TYR A 81 4.61 -4.42 -5.13
CA TYR A 81 5.19 -5.69 -5.55
C TYR A 81 4.33 -6.93 -5.22
N SER A 82 4.16 -7.84 -6.19
CA SER A 82 3.59 -9.17 -5.95
C SER A 82 4.69 -10.21 -5.84
N THR A 83 4.82 -10.89 -4.69
CA THR A 83 5.80 -11.97 -4.49
C THR A 83 5.47 -13.24 -5.28
N ASP A 84 4.23 -13.37 -5.74
CA ASP A 84 3.75 -14.54 -6.49
C ASP A 84 3.97 -14.40 -8.00
N THR A 85 4.21 -13.17 -8.46
CA THR A 85 4.45 -12.87 -9.87
C THR A 85 5.93 -13.00 -10.19
N ARG A 86 6.28 -13.86 -11.15
CA ARG A 86 7.67 -14.00 -11.59
C ARG A 86 8.17 -12.68 -12.19
N ASP A 87 9.45 -12.37 -12.00
CA ASP A 87 10.05 -11.13 -12.51
C ASP A 87 9.82 -10.91 -14.02
N ALA A 88 9.90 -11.98 -14.82
CA ALA A 88 9.66 -11.92 -16.26
C ALA A 88 8.21 -11.59 -16.66
N GLN A 89 7.26 -11.66 -15.72
CA GLN A 89 5.85 -11.33 -15.90
C GLN A 89 5.51 -9.94 -15.34
N LYS A 90 6.48 -9.26 -14.71
CA LYS A 90 6.28 -7.89 -14.26
C LYS A 90 6.30 -6.96 -15.45
N GLU A 91 5.26 -6.14 -15.54
CA GLU A 91 5.10 -5.17 -16.62
C GLU A 91 5.79 -3.83 -16.33
N TYR A 92 6.52 -3.74 -15.21
CA TYR A 92 7.33 -2.59 -14.83
C TYR A 92 8.61 -3.02 -14.10
N ALA A 93 9.63 -2.18 -14.13
CA ALA A 93 10.93 -2.46 -13.52
C ALA A 93 10.85 -2.42 -11.99
N VAL A 94 11.39 -3.47 -11.35
CA VAL A 94 11.46 -3.60 -9.89
C VAL A 94 12.93 -3.77 -9.49
N PRO A 95 13.40 -3.10 -8.43
CA PRO A 95 14.75 -3.27 -7.92
C PRO A 95 15.02 -4.71 -7.49
N GLN A 96 16.28 -5.14 -7.62
CA GLN A 96 16.71 -6.43 -7.09
C GLN A 96 16.82 -6.35 -5.58
N LEU A 97 16.30 -7.37 -4.90
CA LEU A 97 16.43 -7.52 -3.47
C LEU A 97 17.67 -8.35 -3.15
N ASP A 98 18.42 -7.95 -2.14
CA ASP A 98 19.57 -8.68 -1.63
C ASP A 98 19.44 -9.01 -0.13
N SER A 99 20.44 -9.70 0.43
CA SER A 99 20.40 -10.19 1.81
C SER A 99 20.62 -9.10 2.87
N ARG A 100 21.00 -7.89 2.47
CA ARG A 100 21.19 -6.75 3.37
C ARG A 100 19.94 -5.90 3.50
N ASP A 101 19.02 -6.00 2.54
CA ASP A 101 17.74 -5.32 2.60
C ASP A 101 16.96 -5.74 3.84
N LEU A 102 16.26 -4.79 4.43
CA LEU A 102 15.42 -5.05 5.59
C LEU A 102 14.09 -5.65 5.13
N GLU A 103 13.89 -6.94 5.44
CA GLU A 103 12.58 -7.58 5.33
C GLU A 103 11.78 -7.37 6.64
N ILE A 104 10.61 -6.73 6.50
CA ILE A 104 9.61 -6.60 7.55
C ILE A 104 8.41 -7.47 7.16
N SER A 105 8.11 -8.48 7.98
CA SER A 105 6.99 -9.38 7.74
C SER A 105 5.77 -8.98 8.56
N SER A 106 4.58 -9.07 7.95
CA SER A 106 3.32 -8.89 8.67
C SER A 106 3.17 -9.96 9.74
N ASN A 107 2.85 -9.54 10.96
CA ASN A 107 2.41 -10.44 12.03
C ASN A 107 0.89 -10.64 12.05
N ASN A 108 0.16 -9.97 11.15
CA ASN A 108 -1.28 -10.04 11.07
C ASN A 108 -1.70 -10.92 9.87
N PRO A 109 -2.22 -12.14 10.11
CA PRO A 109 -2.60 -13.06 9.04
C PRO A 109 -3.80 -12.56 8.21
N LEU A 110 -4.53 -11.55 8.69
CA LEU A 110 -5.64 -10.94 7.97
C LEU A 110 -5.20 -9.80 7.04
N SER A 111 -3.93 -9.38 7.11
CA SER A 111 -3.42 -8.34 6.21
C SER A 111 -3.14 -8.93 4.84
N LYS A 112 -3.62 -8.25 3.78
CA LYS A 112 -3.23 -8.56 2.40
C LYS A 112 -1.84 -8.05 2.04
N LEU A 113 -1.29 -7.14 2.84
CA LEU A 113 0.12 -6.78 2.76
C LEU A 113 0.90 -7.74 3.67
N GLU A 114 1.71 -8.58 3.06
CA GLU A 114 2.42 -9.66 3.75
C GLU A 114 3.85 -9.25 4.10
N LYS A 115 4.51 -8.47 3.23
CA LYS A 115 5.91 -8.09 3.38
C LYS A 115 6.19 -6.63 2.99
N ILE A 116 7.18 -6.05 3.62
CA ILE A 116 7.78 -4.77 3.20
C ILE A 116 9.29 -5.00 3.16
N TYR A 117 9.89 -4.76 1.99
CA TYR A 117 11.34 -4.76 1.82
C TYR A 117 11.81 -3.31 1.79
N VAL A 118 12.80 -2.96 2.60
CA VAL A 118 13.41 -1.63 2.60
C VAL A 118 14.84 -1.77 2.14
N LEU A 119 15.18 -1.12 1.02
CA LEU A 119 16.48 -1.26 0.38
C LEU A 119 17.58 -0.66 1.24
N ASP A 120 18.65 -1.42 1.49
CA ASP A 120 19.83 -0.92 2.20
C ASP A 120 20.73 -0.14 1.22
N ASN A 121 20.85 1.17 1.42
CA ASN A 121 21.75 2.03 0.65
C ASN A 121 23.24 1.87 1.05
N GLY A 122 23.66 0.66 1.41
CA GLY A 122 25.03 0.36 1.83
C GLY A 122 25.41 0.90 3.21
N LEU A 123 24.42 1.14 4.08
CA LEU A 123 24.61 1.67 5.42
C LEU A 123 25.45 0.72 6.29
N LYS A 124 26.15 1.24 7.30
CA LYS A 124 27.04 0.44 8.14
C LYS A 124 26.79 0.66 9.63
N ASN A 125 26.99 -0.40 10.42
CA ASN A 125 27.06 -0.34 11.88
C ASN A 125 25.87 0.40 12.53
N SER A 126 26.14 1.48 13.27
CA SER A 126 25.16 2.28 13.98
C SER A 126 24.17 3.02 13.07
N GLU A 127 24.59 3.38 11.86
CA GLU A 127 23.71 4.04 10.89
C GLU A 127 22.64 3.06 10.42
N TYR A 128 23.03 1.83 10.09
CA TYR A 128 22.09 0.76 9.74
C TYR A 128 21.14 0.46 10.90
N ALA A 129 21.63 0.38 12.14
CA ALA A 129 20.77 0.12 13.29
C ALA A 129 19.73 1.23 13.53
N ARG A 130 20.10 2.50 13.36
CA ARG A 130 19.18 3.63 13.47
C ARG A 130 18.18 3.64 12.33
N TRP A 131 18.66 3.52 11.10
CA TRP A 131 17.83 3.44 9.90
C TRP A 131 16.80 2.32 10.00
N LYS A 132 17.22 1.11 10.39
CA LYS A 132 16.34 -0.05 10.57
C LYS A 132 15.23 0.26 11.57
N LYS A 133 15.58 0.81 12.73
CA LYS A 133 14.59 1.18 13.76
C LYS A 133 13.58 2.21 13.23
N THR A 134 14.05 3.25 12.53
CA THR A 134 13.17 4.26 11.94
C THR A 134 12.27 3.66 10.87
N ALA A 135 12.81 2.83 9.97
CA ALA A 135 12.07 2.14 8.92
C ALA A 135 10.99 1.21 9.50
N GLU A 136 11.32 0.40 10.50
CA GLU A 136 10.35 -0.46 11.20
C GLU A 136 9.23 0.38 11.85
N GLN A 137 9.55 1.47 12.52
CA GLN A 137 8.55 2.35 13.15
C GLN A 137 7.66 3.07 12.13
N LEU A 138 8.21 3.40 10.95
CA LEU A 138 7.51 4.09 9.89
C LEU A 138 6.58 3.16 9.11
N PHE A 139 7.04 1.94 8.78
CA PHE A 139 6.36 1.07 7.83
C PHE A 139 5.53 -0.06 8.47
N ASN A 140 5.86 -0.55 9.68
CA ASN A 140 5.04 -1.56 10.36
C ASN A 140 3.54 -1.19 10.47
N PRO A 141 3.18 0.08 10.76
CA PRO A 141 1.76 0.44 10.85
C PRO A 141 0.97 0.26 9.55
N LEU A 142 1.62 0.12 8.39
CA LEU A 142 0.95 -0.06 7.11
C LEU A 142 0.19 -1.39 7.05
N PHE A 143 0.69 -2.47 7.64
CA PHE A 143 0.03 -3.79 7.59
C PHE A 143 -1.42 -3.74 8.07
N GLN A 144 -1.72 -2.93 9.08
CA GLN A 144 -3.09 -2.79 9.62
C GLN A 144 -4.05 -2.14 8.63
N LYS A 145 -3.56 -1.34 7.68
CA LYS A 145 -4.38 -0.67 6.65
C LYS A 145 -4.86 -1.63 5.57
N PHE A 146 -4.20 -2.77 5.41
CA PHE A 146 -4.51 -3.80 4.41
C PHE A 146 -5.31 -4.98 4.99
N VAL A 147 -5.87 -4.83 6.19
CA VAL A 147 -6.83 -5.79 6.74
C VAL A 147 -8.18 -5.56 6.08
N LEU A 148 -8.80 -6.64 5.60
CA LEU A 148 -10.15 -6.59 5.05
C LEU A 148 -11.17 -6.35 6.17
N PRO A 149 -12.18 -5.49 5.93
CA PRO A 149 -13.30 -5.43 6.85
C PRO A 149 -13.99 -6.79 6.92
N PRO A 150 -14.52 -7.18 8.09
CA PRO A 150 -15.26 -8.44 8.23
C PRO A 150 -16.42 -8.46 7.22
N GLU A 151 -16.64 -9.62 6.61
CA GLU A 151 -17.82 -9.79 5.75
C GLU A 151 -19.07 -9.62 6.60
N PRO A 152 -20.07 -8.83 6.13
CA PRO A 152 -21.33 -8.74 6.86
C PRO A 152 -21.90 -10.16 6.98
N PRO A 153 -22.45 -10.53 8.15
CA PRO A 153 -23.03 -11.84 8.32
C PRO A 153 -24.06 -12.06 7.22
N SER A 154 -23.98 -13.21 6.53
CA SER A 154 -25.03 -13.65 5.64
C SER A 154 -26.32 -13.67 6.44
N ILE A 155 -27.25 -12.76 6.12
CA ILE A 155 -28.59 -12.75 6.71
C ILE A 155 -29.29 -13.99 6.14
N GLU A 156 -29.03 -15.15 6.72
CA GLU A 156 -30.00 -16.22 6.71
C GLU A 156 -31.18 -15.70 7.52
N ALA A 157 -32.23 -15.34 6.79
CA ALA A 157 -33.50 -14.92 7.34
C ALA A 157 -34.04 -16.04 8.24
N ASN A 158 -33.79 -15.94 9.55
CA ASN A 158 -34.62 -16.47 10.64
C ASN A 158 -33.93 -16.23 12.00
N SER A 159 -34.01 -15.00 12.52
CA SER A 159 -34.03 -14.83 13.98
C SER A 159 -34.79 -13.56 14.33
N ILE A 160 -36.09 -13.73 14.50
CA ILE A 160 -36.99 -12.75 15.08
C ILE A 160 -36.57 -12.63 16.56
N PHE A 161 -36.26 -11.40 17.00
CA PHE A 161 -35.74 -11.01 18.32
C PHE A 161 -34.22 -11.11 18.53
N ASN A 162 -33.50 -10.03 18.20
CA ASN A 162 -32.32 -9.65 18.97
C ASN A 162 -32.20 -8.11 19.08
N PRO A 163 -32.03 -7.51 20.28
CA PRO A 163 -31.95 -6.05 20.48
C PRO A 163 -30.68 -5.41 19.88
N LEU A 164 -29.77 -6.22 19.34
CA LEU A 164 -28.55 -5.80 18.66
C LEU A 164 -28.79 -5.07 17.32
N LEU A 165 -30.00 -5.13 16.76
CA LEU A 165 -30.35 -4.46 15.50
C LEU A 165 -30.32 -2.92 15.57
N LYS A 166 -30.44 -2.31 16.76
CA LYS A 166 -30.27 -0.84 16.91
C LYS A 166 -28.82 -0.37 16.84
N PHE A 167 -27.84 -1.27 16.97
CA PHE A 167 -26.44 -0.94 16.69
C PHE A 167 -26.11 -1.02 15.19
N VAL A 168 -26.97 -1.61 14.36
CA VAL A 168 -26.70 -1.84 12.93
C VAL A 168 -27.07 -0.62 12.08
N GLU A 169 -28.02 0.22 12.51
CA GLU A 169 -28.36 1.45 11.79
C GLU A 169 -27.23 2.49 11.79
N ASN A 170 -26.29 2.42 12.75
CA ASN A 170 -25.09 3.27 12.78
C ASN A 170 -23.87 2.65 12.08
N VAL A 171 -23.99 1.44 11.51
CA VAL A 171 -22.89 0.76 10.77
C VAL A 171 -23.02 0.96 9.26
N HIS A 172 -24.13 1.55 8.79
CA HIS A 172 -24.30 1.85 7.36
C HIS A 172 -23.37 2.96 6.83
N ASP A 173 -22.72 3.72 7.71
CA ASP A 173 -21.72 4.74 7.35
C ASP A 173 -20.25 4.24 7.40
N SER A 174 -19.99 2.97 7.76
CA SER A 174 -18.61 2.46 7.91
C SER A 174 -18.25 1.28 6.98
N LEU A 175 -19.03 1.07 5.91
CA LEU A 175 -18.56 0.26 4.79
C LEU A 175 -17.32 0.92 4.21
N ASP A 176 -16.14 0.39 4.59
CA ASP A 176 -14.84 0.81 4.09
C ASP A 176 -14.95 1.05 2.58
N SER A 177 -14.85 2.32 2.17
CA SER A 177 -15.07 2.80 0.79
C SER A 177 -14.15 2.12 -0.22
N TYR A 178 -13.15 1.41 0.29
CA TYR A 178 -12.15 0.68 -0.45
C TYR A 178 -12.22 -0.85 -0.31
N SER A 179 -13.27 -1.41 0.29
CA SER A 179 -13.43 -2.86 0.51
C SER A 179 -13.15 -3.68 -0.77
N ASN A 180 -13.72 -3.28 -1.91
CA ASN A 180 -13.51 -3.97 -3.18
C ASN A 180 -12.08 -3.84 -3.72
N LEU A 181 -11.42 -2.69 -3.50
CA LEU A 181 -10.03 -2.48 -3.92
C LEU A 181 -9.07 -3.29 -3.04
N LYS A 182 -9.33 -3.37 -1.73
CA LYS A 182 -8.56 -4.23 -0.81
C LYS A 182 -8.73 -5.72 -1.14
N ARG A 183 -9.95 -6.15 -1.50
CA ARG A 183 -10.21 -7.55 -1.89
C ARG A 183 -9.47 -7.94 -3.17
N ASN A 184 -9.36 -7.01 -4.11
CA ASN A 184 -8.73 -7.19 -5.41
C ASN A 184 -7.32 -6.59 -5.48
N LEU A 185 -6.59 -6.57 -4.37
CA LEU A 185 -5.19 -6.14 -4.35
C LEU A 185 -4.36 -7.05 -5.26
N PHE A 186 -3.67 -6.44 -6.22
CA PHE A 186 -2.80 -7.16 -7.16
C PHE A 186 -1.37 -7.35 -6.62
N PHE A 187 -1.06 -6.75 -5.46
CA PHE A 187 0.23 -6.82 -4.80
C PHE A 187 0.04 -7.28 -3.35
N ASN A 188 1.06 -7.91 -2.78
CA ASN A 188 1.11 -8.37 -1.39
C ASN A 188 2.40 -7.96 -0.69
N ALA A 189 3.28 -7.21 -1.36
CA ALA A 189 4.48 -6.66 -0.79
C ALA A 189 4.73 -5.22 -1.25
N LEU A 190 5.48 -4.47 -0.46
CA LEU A 190 6.07 -3.20 -0.88
C LEU A 190 7.59 -3.36 -0.95
N ILE A 191 8.22 -2.73 -1.94
CA ILE A 191 9.66 -2.47 -1.90
C ILE A 191 9.84 -0.97 -1.75
N ILE A 192 10.66 -0.54 -0.79
CA ILE A 192 10.82 0.85 -0.42
C ILE A 192 12.29 1.22 -0.53
N GLN A 193 12.58 2.24 -1.33
CA GLN A 193 13.87 2.91 -1.34
C GLN A 193 13.73 4.24 -0.61
N ILE A 194 14.64 4.48 0.33
CA ILE A 194 14.82 5.75 1.03
C ILE A 194 16.01 6.47 0.38
N ASP A 195 16.05 7.80 0.47
CA ASP A 195 17.19 8.62 0.04
C ASP A 195 18.46 8.45 0.90
#